data_AF-A0A0D0QEM3-F1
#
_entry.id   AF-A0A0D0QEM3-F1
#
_cell.length_a   1.000
_cell.length_b   1.000
_cell.length_c   1.000
_cell.angle_alpha   90.00
_cell.angle_beta   90.00
_cell.angle_gamma   90.00
#
_symmetry.space_group_name_H-M   'P 1'
#
loop_
_entity.id
_entity.type
_entity.pdbx_description
1 polymer ?
#
loop_
_entity_poly.entity_id
_entity_poly.type
_entity_poly.pdbx_seq_one_letter_code
_entity_poly.pdbx_strand_id
1 'polypeptide(L)'
;MDYWAEALQDDSYVIAATGWVAGSQPREIVKRKGKSGKLEWPEPGDYMLGRRRFTSDLIPARLMVARYFAAEQAEIDAFDVRIAELEQDLAEKLEEGAGEDGLLVEVIEGEGDKQKITAKALKARLKEIGRDPDMADERKALEAYQKVMTTLDATKKKRKTADEAMWKKVHDRYGTLTEDEATTLVVADKWLDTVEARVTDEVAHVAQALSTRVKGLAERYAMPLPELEKEVQALSARVAKHLAAIGATTGQARQQAVIGLLSGKVRLPGFSAPWRKVKLGDHVTFIRNGVHSRAQLTVNDAVRNLHYGDIHVASSIRLDLRNASMPRLPSAEASRLAKLQDGDLVFVDASEDLAGVGKSLEITGAEEIEVVAGQHTIAARFDKDVIVDGFKGYLQYIPDFSSHLRRLAAGTKVYATNRKHIASAEIELPEPDEQIAIASVLSDMDAEIAALEARLDKSRMLKQAMMQALLTGGAGAESESENAQMQLVAAHA
;
A
#
# COMPACT_ATOMS: atom_id res chain seq x y z
N MET A 1 -4.54 9.27 -26.69
CA MET A 1 -3.81 9.76 -27.88
C MET A 1 -4.12 8.89 -29.11
N ASP A 2 -4.48 7.62 -28.94
CA ASP A 2 -4.63 6.68 -30.07
C ASP A 2 -5.86 6.95 -30.95
N TYR A 3 -6.98 7.43 -30.39
CA TYR A 3 -8.19 7.71 -31.19
C TYR A 3 -7.96 8.74 -32.32
N TRP A 4 -7.00 9.65 -32.13
CA TRP A 4 -6.60 10.58 -33.19
C TRP A 4 -6.06 9.83 -34.41
N ALA A 5 -5.10 8.95 -34.19
CA ALA A 5 -4.43 8.19 -35.24
C ALA A 5 -5.32 7.06 -35.81
N GLU A 6 -6.26 6.55 -35.01
CA GLU A 6 -7.16 5.46 -35.41
C GLU A 6 -8.33 5.92 -36.31
N ALA A 7 -8.83 7.15 -36.14
CA ALA A 7 -10.06 7.57 -36.80
C ALA A 7 -10.10 9.07 -37.19
N LEU A 8 -9.84 9.98 -36.23
CA LEU A 8 -10.02 11.42 -36.48
C LEU A 8 -9.11 11.97 -37.59
N GLN A 9 -7.88 11.44 -37.70
CA GLN A 9 -6.92 11.88 -38.70
C GLN A 9 -7.41 11.61 -40.12
N ASP A 10 -7.83 10.37 -40.40
CA ASP A 10 -8.32 9.97 -41.72
C ASP A 10 -9.61 10.70 -42.08
N ASP A 11 -10.55 10.81 -41.12
CA ASP A 11 -11.78 11.58 -41.30
C ASP A 11 -11.49 13.05 -41.64
N SER A 12 -10.54 13.68 -40.91
CA SER A 12 -10.14 15.07 -41.14
C SER A 12 -9.53 15.26 -42.54
N TYR A 13 -8.75 14.29 -43.03
CA TYR A 13 -8.21 14.33 -44.39
C TYR A 13 -9.29 14.18 -45.45
N VAL A 14 -10.28 13.30 -45.25
CA VAL A 14 -11.42 13.17 -46.16
C VAL A 14 -12.22 14.48 -46.23
N ILE A 15 -12.54 15.07 -45.08
CA ILE A 15 -13.26 16.35 -44.98
C ILE A 15 -12.47 17.47 -45.68
N ALA A 16 -11.16 17.57 -45.42
CA ALA A 16 -10.33 18.61 -46.04
C ALA A 16 -10.22 18.46 -47.57
N ALA A 17 -10.17 17.23 -48.07
CA ALA A 17 -10.00 16.96 -49.50
C ALA A 17 -11.31 17.09 -50.30
N THR A 18 -12.44 16.72 -49.71
CA THR A 18 -13.71 16.54 -50.45
C THR A 18 -14.88 17.35 -49.88
N GLY A 19 -14.73 17.93 -48.69
CA GLY A 19 -15.81 18.59 -47.97
C GLY A 19 -16.78 17.60 -47.32
N TRP A 20 -17.65 18.09 -46.45
CA TRP A 20 -18.56 17.27 -45.64
C TRP A 20 -19.53 16.43 -46.46
N VAL A 21 -20.20 17.02 -47.44
CA VAL A 21 -21.28 16.35 -48.19
C VAL A 21 -20.74 15.31 -49.18
N ALA A 22 -19.69 15.64 -49.94
CA ALA A 22 -19.11 14.70 -50.89
C ALA A 22 -18.30 13.59 -50.20
N GLY A 23 -17.57 13.92 -49.11
CA GLY A 23 -16.83 12.95 -48.31
C GLY A 23 -17.74 11.96 -47.55
N SER A 24 -19.01 12.31 -47.35
CA SER A 24 -20.01 11.42 -46.75
C SER A 24 -20.61 10.41 -47.73
N GLN A 25 -20.33 10.52 -49.04
CA GLN A 25 -20.91 9.62 -50.01
C GLN A 25 -20.29 8.22 -49.93
N PRO A 26 -21.09 7.15 -49.84
CA PRO A 26 -20.58 5.79 -49.78
C PRO A 26 -20.00 5.38 -51.14
N ARG A 27 -18.84 4.75 -51.12
CA ARG A 27 -18.19 4.22 -52.33
C ARG A 27 -18.51 2.74 -52.52
N GLU A 28 -18.65 2.35 -53.78
CA GLU A 28 -18.82 0.94 -54.14
C GLU A 28 -17.48 0.21 -54.04
N ILE A 29 -17.46 -0.90 -53.30
CA ILE A 29 -16.33 -1.82 -53.27
C ILE A 29 -16.42 -2.67 -54.52
N VAL A 30 -15.31 -2.79 -55.26
CA VAL A 30 -15.22 -3.62 -56.47
C VAL A 30 -14.38 -4.86 -56.15
N LYS A 31 -14.87 -6.05 -56.56
CA LYS A 31 -14.11 -7.30 -56.40
C LYS A 31 -12.80 -7.25 -57.17
N ARG A 32 -11.73 -7.73 -56.55
CA ARG A 32 -10.40 -7.85 -57.18
C ARG A 32 -9.93 -9.30 -57.13
N LYS A 33 -9.08 -9.71 -58.07
CA LYS A 33 -8.48 -11.05 -58.03
C LYS A 33 -7.54 -11.15 -56.84
N GLY A 34 -7.84 -12.05 -55.90
CA GLY A 34 -6.99 -12.37 -54.76
C GLY A 34 -5.80 -13.25 -55.17
N LYS A 35 -4.95 -13.58 -54.19
CA LYS A 35 -3.78 -14.47 -54.37
C LYS A 35 -4.16 -15.86 -54.89
N SER A 36 -5.41 -16.28 -54.67
CA SER A 36 -6.01 -17.54 -55.12
C SER A 36 -6.48 -17.51 -56.60
N GLY A 37 -6.41 -16.35 -57.27
CA GLY A 37 -6.99 -16.12 -58.60
C GLY A 37 -8.51 -15.94 -58.62
N LYS A 38 -9.20 -16.09 -57.48
CA LYS A 38 -10.65 -15.86 -57.34
C LYS A 38 -10.96 -14.39 -57.09
N LEU A 39 -12.15 -13.96 -57.51
CA LEU A 39 -12.67 -12.62 -57.23
C LEU A 39 -13.11 -12.52 -55.76
N GLU A 40 -12.41 -11.69 -55.00
CA GLU A 40 -12.62 -11.49 -53.57
C GLU A 40 -12.86 -10.00 -53.29
N TRP A 41 -13.53 -9.71 -52.17
CA TRP A 41 -13.71 -8.33 -51.71
C TRP A 41 -12.40 -7.87 -51.04
N PRO A 42 -11.81 -6.74 -51.44
CA PRO A 42 -10.54 -6.27 -50.90
C PRO A 42 -10.64 -5.78 -49.45
N GLU A 43 -11.85 -5.43 -49.00
CA GLU A 43 -12.12 -4.86 -47.67
C GLU A 43 -13.55 -5.18 -47.21
N PRO A 44 -13.85 -5.04 -45.89
CA PRO A 44 -15.21 -5.10 -45.37
C PRO A 44 -16.08 -3.98 -45.96
N GLY A 45 -17.38 -4.23 -46.08
CA GLY A 45 -18.35 -3.20 -46.48
C GLY A 45 -19.44 -3.05 -45.43
N ASP A 46 -19.96 -1.84 -45.33
CA ASP A 46 -20.97 -1.44 -44.36
C ASP A 46 -22.33 -2.05 -44.67
N TYR A 47 -22.71 -2.10 -45.96
CA TYR A 47 -24.00 -2.63 -46.40
C TYR A 47 -23.98 -3.10 -47.87
N MET A 48 -25.08 -3.71 -48.31
CA MET A 48 -25.26 -4.18 -49.69
C MET A 48 -26.55 -3.65 -50.31
N LEU A 49 -26.51 -3.37 -51.61
CA LEU A 49 -27.69 -3.16 -52.45
C LEU A 49 -27.71 -4.19 -53.57
N GLY A 50 -28.61 -5.16 -53.44
CA GLY A 50 -28.63 -6.32 -54.32
C GLY A 50 -27.31 -7.09 -54.26
N ARG A 51 -26.50 -7.00 -55.32
CA ARG A 51 -25.18 -7.66 -55.42
C ARG A 51 -23.99 -6.70 -55.24
N ARG A 52 -24.25 -5.41 -55.06
CA ARG A 52 -23.26 -4.35 -54.93
C ARG A 52 -22.98 -4.11 -53.45
N ARG A 53 -21.72 -3.88 -53.10
CA ARG A 53 -21.28 -3.69 -51.71
C ARG A 53 -20.73 -2.27 -51.55
N PHE A 54 -21.11 -1.61 -50.47
CA PHE A 54 -20.73 -0.23 -50.21
C PHE A 54 -20.03 -0.09 -48.86
N THR A 55 -19.15 0.89 -48.76
CA THR A 55 -18.56 1.36 -47.49
C THR A 55 -18.51 2.88 -47.51
N SER A 56 -18.63 3.49 -46.35
CA SER A 56 -18.50 4.93 -46.17
C SER A 56 -17.22 5.22 -45.39
N ASP A 57 -16.34 6.03 -45.98
CA ASP A 57 -15.05 6.35 -45.36
C ASP A 57 -15.22 7.34 -44.19
N LEU A 58 -16.22 8.23 -44.24
CA LEU A 58 -16.43 9.27 -43.23
C LEU A 58 -17.55 8.95 -42.22
N ILE A 59 -18.73 8.56 -42.72
CA ILE A 59 -19.93 8.31 -41.89
C ILE A 59 -20.32 6.83 -41.99
N PRO A 60 -19.90 5.97 -41.06
CA PRO A 60 -20.29 4.55 -41.06
C PRO A 60 -21.81 4.36 -41.12
N ALA A 61 -22.30 3.38 -41.87
CA ALA A 61 -23.75 3.16 -42.05
C ALA A 61 -24.52 2.92 -40.74
N ARG A 62 -23.86 2.39 -39.71
CA ARG A 62 -24.45 2.23 -38.38
C ARG A 62 -24.93 3.56 -37.78
N LEU A 63 -24.25 4.68 -38.04
CA LEU A 63 -24.65 5.99 -37.52
C LEU A 63 -25.89 6.51 -38.25
N MET A 64 -25.97 6.25 -39.56
CA MET A 64 -27.17 6.56 -40.34
C MET A 64 -28.38 5.77 -39.85
N VAL A 65 -28.19 4.48 -39.58
CA VAL A 65 -29.24 3.62 -39.03
C VAL A 65 -29.67 4.11 -37.66
N ALA A 66 -28.73 4.31 -36.74
CA ALA A 66 -29.02 4.74 -35.37
C ALA A 66 -29.79 6.07 -35.34
N ARG A 67 -29.43 7.02 -36.21
CA ARG A 67 -30.03 8.35 -36.20
C ARG A 67 -31.35 8.46 -36.94
N TYR A 68 -31.48 7.82 -38.11
CA TYR A 68 -32.61 8.05 -39.00
C TYR A 68 -33.52 6.83 -39.20
N PHE A 69 -33.03 5.62 -38.92
CA PHE A 69 -33.73 4.37 -39.24
C PHE A 69 -33.80 3.41 -38.06
N ALA A 70 -33.83 3.95 -36.83
CA ALA A 70 -33.91 3.15 -35.61
C ALA A 70 -35.19 2.29 -35.56
N ALA A 71 -36.30 2.78 -36.12
CA ALA A 71 -37.55 2.03 -36.17
C ALA A 71 -37.47 0.82 -37.11
N GLU A 72 -36.86 0.99 -38.29
CA GLU A 72 -36.60 -0.12 -39.21
C GLU A 72 -35.62 -1.13 -38.62
N GLN A 73 -34.56 -0.68 -37.94
CA GLN A 73 -33.64 -1.57 -37.25
C GLN A 73 -34.35 -2.37 -36.15
N ALA A 74 -35.21 -1.72 -35.36
CA ALA A 74 -36.00 -2.40 -34.33
C ALA A 74 -36.97 -3.45 -34.90
N GLU A 75 -37.54 -3.21 -36.09
CA GLU A 75 -38.35 -4.20 -36.79
C GLU A 75 -37.52 -5.42 -37.24
N ILE A 76 -36.31 -5.18 -37.76
CA ILE A 76 -35.37 -6.26 -38.13
C ILE A 76 -34.96 -7.06 -36.90
N ASP A 77 -34.63 -6.38 -35.80
CA ASP A 77 -34.25 -7.01 -34.54
C ASP A 77 -35.41 -7.87 -33.98
N ALA A 78 -36.65 -7.41 -34.09
CA ALA A 78 -37.82 -8.18 -33.70
C ALA A 78 -38.01 -9.45 -34.56
N PHE A 79 -37.68 -9.40 -35.86
CA PHE A 79 -37.66 -10.60 -36.69
C PHE A 79 -36.52 -11.55 -36.29
N ASP A 80 -35.33 -11.03 -35.97
CA ASP A 80 -34.19 -11.86 -35.55
C ASP A 80 -34.48 -12.56 -34.22
N VAL A 81 -35.10 -11.88 -33.25
CA VAL A 81 -35.61 -12.51 -32.02
C VAL A 81 -36.62 -13.61 -32.35
N ARG A 82 -37.61 -13.32 -33.22
CA ARG A 82 -38.62 -14.31 -33.59
C ARG A 82 -38.03 -15.51 -34.33
N ILE A 83 -36.99 -15.32 -35.13
CA ILE A 83 -36.25 -16.40 -35.80
C ILE A 83 -35.58 -17.28 -34.75
N ALA A 84 -34.87 -16.69 -33.78
CA ALA A 84 -34.22 -17.45 -32.72
C ALA A 84 -35.21 -18.26 -31.88
N GLU A 85 -36.36 -17.68 -31.50
CA GLU A 85 -37.44 -18.40 -30.80
C GLU A 85 -37.95 -19.60 -31.61
N LEU A 86 -38.17 -19.43 -32.91
CA LEU A 86 -38.65 -20.50 -33.78
C LEU A 86 -37.59 -21.59 -34.01
N GLU A 87 -36.31 -21.22 -34.07
CA GLU A 87 -35.21 -22.18 -34.16
C GLU A 87 -35.05 -22.99 -32.87
N GLN A 88 -35.21 -22.35 -31.71
CA GLN A 88 -35.25 -23.02 -30.42
C GLN A 88 -36.46 -23.98 -30.32
N ASP A 89 -37.66 -23.54 -30.70
CA ASP A 89 -38.86 -24.39 -30.68
C ASP A 89 -38.71 -25.63 -31.59
N LEU A 90 -38.04 -25.48 -32.75
CA LEU A 90 -37.72 -26.62 -33.61
C LEU A 90 -36.69 -27.57 -32.99
N ALA A 91 -35.70 -27.04 -32.27
CA ALA A 91 -34.69 -27.84 -31.58
C ALA A 91 -35.30 -28.64 -30.41
N GLU A 92 -36.13 -28.00 -29.59
CA GLU A 92 -36.86 -28.65 -28.49
C GLU A 92 -37.77 -29.77 -29.01
N LYS A 93 -38.56 -29.49 -30.06
CA LYS A 93 -39.42 -30.52 -30.68
C LYS A 93 -38.62 -31.67 -31.29
N LEU A 94 -37.46 -31.38 -31.88
CA LEU A 94 -36.58 -32.40 -32.43
C LEU A 94 -36.07 -33.31 -31.30
N GLU A 95 -35.60 -32.75 -30.20
CA GLU A 95 -35.07 -33.49 -29.05
C GLU A 95 -36.15 -34.36 -28.38
N GLU A 96 -37.35 -33.81 -28.16
CA GLU A 96 -38.50 -34.56 -27.63
C GLU A 96 -38.93 -35.71 -28.57
N GLY A 97 -38.77 -35.52 -29.88
CA GLY A 97 -39.22 -36.46 -30.92
C GLY A 97 -38.17 -37.44 -31.43
N ALA A 98 -36.93 -37.40 -30.93
CA ALA A 98 -35.78 -38.15 -31.47
C ALA A 98 -35.44 -39.48 -30.76
N GLY A 99 -36.11 -39.82 -29.65
CA GLY A 99 -35.92 -41.11 -28.95
C GLY A 99 -36.46 -42.31 -29.74
N GLU A 100 -36.12 -43.56 -29.34
CA GLU A 100 -36.52 -44.78 -30.07
C GLU A 100 -38.05 -44.94 -30.26
N ASP A 101 -38.86 -44.38 -29.36
CA ASP A 101 -40.34 -44.32 -29.44
C ASP A 101 -40.86 -42.91 -29.84
N GLY A 102 -39.98 -42.06 -30.37
CA GLY A 102 -40.26 -40.65 -30.68
C GLY A 102 -41.12 -40.45 -31.93
N LEU A 103 -42.06 -39.51 -31.86
CA LEU A 103 -43.02 -39.22 -32.93
C LEU A 103 -42.40 -38.55 -34.19
N LEU A 104 -41.09 -38.28 -34.20
CA LEU A 104 -40.38 -37.66 -35.33
C LEU A 104 -39.27 -38.54 -35.92
N VAL A 105 -39.00 -39.73 -35.37
CA VAL A 105 -37.87 -40.60 -35.75
C VAL A 105 -37.81 -40.86 -37.25
N GLU A 106 -38.97 -41.14 -37.87
CA GLU A 106 -39.10 -41.48 -39.29
C GLU A 106 -38.75 -40.34 -40.26
N VAL A 107 -38.60 -39.10 -39.76
CA VAL A 107 -38.26 -37.93 -40.58
C VAL A 107 -36.91 -37.29 -40.21
N ILE A 108 -36.20 -37.84 -39.23
CA ILE A 108 -34.86 -37.37 -38.85
C ILE A 108 -33.84 -37.89 -39.87
N GLU A 109 -33.10 -36.96 -40.45
CA GLU A 109 -31.98 -37.25 -41.33
C GLU A 109 -30.65 -36.97 -40.61
N GLY A 110 -29.68 -37.88 -40.71
CA GLY A 110 -28.34 -37.71 -40.13
C GLY A 110 -28.14 -38.39 -38.77
N GLU A 111 -26.93 -38.33 -38.24
CA GLU A 111 -26.53 -38.97 -36.98
C GLU A 111 -25.83 -37.97 -36.05
N GLY A 112 -26.00 -38.15 -34.74
CA GLY A 112 -25.41 -37.29 -33.70
C GLY A 112 -25.78 -35.81 -33.87
N ASP A 113 -24.81 -34.91 -33.72
CA ASP A 113 -25.00 -33.46 -33.81
C ASP A 113 -25.42 -32.94 -35.20
N LYS A 114 -25.57 -33.83 -36.20
CA LYS A 114 -25.99 -33.48 -37.57
C LYS A 114 -27.43 -33.87 -37.88
N GLN A 115 -28.19 -34.31 -36.88
CA GLN A 115 -29.61 -34.59 -37.03
C GLN A 115 -30.38 -33.34 -37.49
N LYS A 116 -31.25 -33.52 -38.48
CA LYS A 116 -32.12 -32.46 -39.00
C LYS A 116 -33.38 -33.06 -39.59
N ILE A 117 -34.45 -32.27 -39.60
CA ILE A 117 -35.69 -32.64 -40.29
C ILE A 117 -35.86 -31.71 -41.50
N THR A 118 -36.07 -32.28 -42.69
CA THR A 118 -36.27 -31.49 -43.91
C THR A 118 -37.74 -31.37 -44.27
N ALA A 119 -38.11 -30.29 -44.96
CA ALA A 119 -39.45 -30.12 -45.52
C ALA A 119 -39.86 -31.23 -46.50
N LYS A 120 -38.88 -31.91 -47.10
CA LYS A 120 -39.12 -33.05 -47.98
C LYS A 120 -39.49 -34.29 -47.17
N ALA A 121 -38.74 -34.61 -46.12
CA ALA A 121 -39.01 -35.74 -45.22
C ALA A 121 -40.39 -35.62 -44.56
N LEU A 122 -40.72 -34.45 -43.99
CA LEU A 122 -42.03 -34.20 -43.38
C LEU A 122 -43.19 -34.41 -44.36
N LYS A 123 -43.07 -33.87 -45.58
CA LYS A 123 -44.12 -34.02 -46.60
C LYS A 123 -44.28 -35.45 -47.09
N ALA A 124 -43.19 -36.21 -47.18
CA ALA A 124 -43.23 -37.61 -47.56
C ALA A 124 -43.96 -38.42 -46.49
N ARG A 125 -43.58 -38.25 -45.21
CA ARG A 125 -44.18 -38.98 -44.09
C ARG A 125 -45.65 -38.64 -43.85
N LEU A 126 -46.00 -37.35 -43.87
CA LEU A 126 -47.40 -36.92 -43.77
C LEU A 126 -48.30 -37.49 -44.89
N LYS A 127 -47.74 -37.69 -46.09
CA LYS A 127 -48.47 -38.31 -47.21
C LYS A 127 -48.61 -39.83 -47.03
N GLU A 128 -47.60 -40.47 -46.47
CA GLU A 128 -47.57 -41.91 -46.19
C GLU A 128 -48.60 -42.30 -45.12
N ILE A 129 -48.60 -41.62 -43.97
CA ILE A 129 -49.50 -41.92 -42.85
C ILE A 129 -50.95 -41.46 -43.07
N GLY A 130 -51.18 -40.54 -44.01
CA GLY A 130 -52.52 -40.11 -44.44
C GLY A 130 -53.44 -39.71 -43.28
N ARG A 131 -54.63 -40.31 -43.22
CA ARG A 131 -55.64 -40.12 -42.15
C ARG A 131 -55.78 -41.35 -41.24
N ASP A 132 -54.74 -42.18 -41.16
CA ASP A 132 -54.75 -43.34 -40.29
C ASP A 132 -55.05 -42.92 -38.83
N PRO A 133 -56.08 -43.50 -38.17
CA PRO A 133 -56.38 -43.24 -36.77
C PRO A 133 -55.25 -43.65 -35.82
N ASP A 134 -54.51 -44.72 -36.14
CA ASP A 134 -53.48 -45.28 -35.27
C ASP A 134 -52.20 -44.40 -35.27
N MET A 135 -52.02 -43.58 -36.30
CA MET A 135 -50.90 -42.62 -36.45
C MET A 135 -51.31 -41.17 -36.16
N ALA A 136 -52.40 -40.95 -35.41
CA ALA A 136 -52.93 -39.61 -35.18
C ALA A 136 -51.96 -38.68 -34.42
N ASP A 137 -51.24 -39.22 -33.44
CA ASP A 137 -50.29 -38.45 -32.64
C ASP A 137 -49.01 -38.13 -33.41
N GLU A 138 -48.50 -39.07 -34.21
CA GLU A 138 -47.35 -38.84 -35.12
C GLU A 138 -47.69 -37.73 -36.13
N ARG A 139 -48.85 -37.84 -36.79
CA ARG A 139 -49.33 -36.82 -37.73
C ARG A 139 -49.41 -35.44 -37.07
N LYS A 140 -49.94 -35.37 -35.85
CA LYS A 140 -50.04 -34.10 -35.10
C LYS A 140 -48.67 -33.50 -34.78
N ALA A 141 -47.70 -34.32 -34.40
CA ALA A 141 -46.32 -33.88 -34.15
C ALA A 141 -45.64 -33.37 -35.43
N LEU A 142 -45.78 -34.10 -36.54
CA LEU A 142 -45.25 -33.72 -37.85
C LEU A 142 -45.89 -32.42 -38.39
N GLU A 143 -47.21 -32.26 -38.24
CA GLU A 143 -47.93 -31.04 -38.61
C GLU A 143 -47.50 -29.84 -37.76
N ALA A 144 -47.31 -30.04 -36.45
CA ALA A 144 -46.82 -29.00 -35.55
C ALA A 144 -45.40 -28.56 -35.94
N TYR A 145 -44.48 -29.50 -36.18
CA TYR A 145 -43.12 -29.20 -36.63
C TYR A 145 -43.11 -28.48 -37.98
N GLN A 146 -43.90 -28.97 -38.96
CA GLN A 146 -44.02 -28.34 -40.28
C GLN A 146 -44.56 -26.90 -40.19
N LYS A 147 -45.51 -26.64 -39.29
CA LYS A 147 -46.05 -25.28 -39.08
C LYS A 147 -44.98 -24.31 -38.57
N VAL A 148 -44.16 -24.74 -37.60
CA VAL A 148 -43.09 -23.90 -37.06
C VAL A 148 -42.04 -23.63 -38.15
N MET A 149 -41.63 -24.65 -38.90
CA MET A 149 -40.64 -24.51 -39.97
C MET A 149 -41.13 -23.62 -41.13
N THR A 150 -42.39 -23.74 -41.54
CA THR A 150 -42.97 -22.85 -42.57
C THR A 150 -43.07 -21.40 -42.08
N THR A 151 -43.35 -21.20 -40.79
CA THR A 151 -43.35 -19.87 -40.16
C THR A 151 -41.93 -19.30 -40.11
N LEU A 152 -40.93 -20.10 -39.76
CA LEU A 152 -39.51 -19.71 -39.76
C LEU A 152 -39.06 -19.24 -41.15
N ASP A 153 -39.36 -20.01 -42.19
CA ASP A 153 -39.04 -19.65 -43.58
C ASP A 153 -39.73 -18.34 -44.02
N ALA A 154 -40.98 -18.14 -43.61
CA ALA A 154 -41.72 -16.92 -43.90
C ALA A 154 -41.13 -15.71 -43.16
N THR A 155 -40.76 -15.86 -41.88
CA THR A 155 -40.12 -14.81 -41.07
C THR A 155 -38.75 -14.44 -41.62
N LYS A 156 -37.90 -15.43 -41.98
CA LYS A 156 -36.61 -15.20 -42.63
C LYS A 156 -36.73 -14.41 -43.93
N LYS A 157 -37.76 -14.68 -44.74
CA LYS A 157 -38.05 -13.90 -45.96
C LYS A 157 -38.46 -12.47 -45.62
N LYS A 158 -39.35 -12.26 -44.64
CA LYS A 158 -39.77 -10.91 -44.21
C LYS A 158 -38.59 -10.09 -43.69
N ARG A 159 -37.77 -10.69 -42.81
CA ARG A 159 -36.52 -10.11 -42.29
C ARG A 159 -35.60 -9.66 -43.41
N LYS A 160 -35.38 -10.53 -44.41
CA LYS A 160 -34.55 -10.20 -45.57
C LYS A 160 -35.12 -9.04 -46.39
N THR A 161 -36.43 -9.02 -46.65
CA THR A 161 -37.08 -7.92 -47.37
C THR A 161 -36.99 -6.60 -46.59
N ALA A 162 -37.17 -6.64 -45.27
CA ALA A 162 -37.03 -5.46 -44.40
C ALA A 162 -35.60 -4.92 -44.41
N ASP A 163 -34.61 -5.80 -44.31
CA ASP A 163 -33.18 -5.46 -44.39
C ASP A 163 -32.81 -4.82 -45.75
N GLU A 164 -33.23 -5.41 -46.86
CA GLU A 164 -33.02 -4.85 -48.21
C GLU A 164 -33.70 -3.47 -48.38
N ALA A 165 -34.89 -3.29 -47.79
CA ALA A 165 -35.61 -2.03 -47.82
C ALA A 165 -34.92 -0.95 -46.96
N MET A 166 -34.45 -1.30 -45.77
CA MET A 166 -33.70 -0.39 -44.89
C MET A 166 -32.42 0.07 -45.57
N TRP A 167 -31.62 -0.84 -46.12
CA TRP A 167 -30.36 -0.46 -46.78
C TRP A 167 -30.57 0.40 -48.02
N LYS A 168 -31.68 0.20 -48.75
CA LYS A 168 -32.08 1.10 -49.82
C LYS A 168 -32.35 2.52 -49.29
N LYS A 169 -33.14 2.66 -48.22
CA LYS A 169 -33.42 3.96 -47.59
C LYS A 169 -32.13 4.63 -47.08
N VAL A 170 -31.24 3.86 -46.45
CA VAL A 170 -29.93 4.36 -45.97
C VAL A 170 -29.10 4.91 -47.14
N HIS A 171 -29.00 4.15 -48.23
CA HIS A 171 -28.26 4.57 -49.42
C HIS A 171 -28.84 5.85 -50.06
N ASP A 172 -30.16 5.90 -50.22
CA ASP A 172 -30.85 7.08 -50.75
C ASP A 172 -30.65 8.29 -49.83
N ARG A 173 -30.61 8.07 -48.51
CA ARG A 173 -30.40 9.14 -47.53
C ARG A 173 -29.00 9.74 -47.59
N TYR A 174 -27.95 8.94 -47.80
CA TYR A 174 -26.59 9.46 -48.02
C TYR A 174 -26.56 10.50 -49.15
N GLY A 175 -27.30 10.28 -50.23
CA GLY A 175 -27.38 11.22 -51.37
C GLY A 175 -28.08 12.54 -51.07
N THR A 176 -28.70 12.70 -49.91
CA THR A 176 -29.51 13.88 -49.53
C THR A 176 -29.05 14.56 -48.24
N LEU A 177 -27.90 14.14 -47.68
CA LEU A 177 -27.36 14.74 -46.46
C LEU A 177 -26.98 16.19 -46.68
N THR A 178 -27.39 17.06 -45.76
CA THR A 178 -26.86 18.43 -45.70
C THR A 178 -25.51 18.47 -44.99
N GLU A 179 -24.79 19.58 -45.12
CA GLU A 179 -23.52 19.79 -44.42
C GLU A 179 -23.70 19.74 -42.90
N ASP A 180 -24.77 20.35 -42.36
CA ASP A 180 -25.06 20.34 -40.93
C ASP A 180 -25.37 18.92 -40.42
N GLU A 181 -26.11 18.14 -41.20
CA GLU A 181 -26.43 16.74 -40.87
C GLU A 181 -25.17 15.87 -40.87
N ALA A 182 -24.32 16.01 -41.91
CA ALA A 182 -23.05 15.30 -42.01
C ALA A 182 -22.09 15.68 -40.87
N THR A 183 -21.97 16.97 -40.57
CA THR A 183 -21.16 17.48 -39.46
C THR A 183 -21.63 16.90 -38.14
N THR A 184 -22.94 16.85 -37.90
CA THR A 184 -23.45 16.32 -36.64
C THR A 184 -23.17 14.83 -36.49
N LEU A 185 -23.37 14.04 -37.56
CA LEU A 185 -23.08 12.60 -37.55
C LEU A 185 -21.60 12.29 -37.27
N VAL A 186 -20.68 13.09 -37.81
CA VAL A 186 -19.25 12.89 -37.59
C VAL A 186 -18.80 13.43 -36.24
N VAL A 187 -19.14 14.69 -35.92
CA VAL A 187 -18.61 15.34 -34.73
C VAL A 187 -19.32 14.85 -33.47
N ALA A 188 -20.65 14.89 -33.44
CA ALA A 188 -21.40 14.49 -32.26
C ALA A 188 -21.49 12.97 -32.16
N ASP A 189 -22.05 12.32 -33.19
CA ASP A 189 -22.46 10.92 -33.10
C ASP A 189 -21.30 9.93 -33.31
N LYS A 190 -20.17 10.35 -33.92
CA LYS A 190 -18.96 9.51 -34.10
C LYS A 190 -17.87 9.89 -33.10
N TRP A 191 -17.39 11.13 -33.16
CA TRP A 191 -16.19 11.54 -32.42
C TRP A 191 -16.45 11.80 -30.94
N LEU A 192 -17.39 12.68 -30.61
CA LEU A 192 -17.66 13.06 -29.23
C LEU A 192 -18.24 11.89 -28.43
N ASP A 193 -19.18 11.13 -28.99
CA ASP A 193 -19.73 9.92 -28.37
C ASP A 193 -18.62 8.90 -28.03
N THR A 194 -17.69 8.64 -28.97
CA THR A 194 -16.56 7.73 -28.70
C THR A 194 -15.64 8.27 -27.60
N VAL A 195 -15.35 9.57 -27.61
CA VAL A 195 -14.48 10.18 -26.58
C VAL A 195 -15.16 10.15 -25.21
N GLU A 196 -16.44 10.49 -25.13
CA GLU A 196 -17.23 10.47 -23.90
C GLU A 196 -17.32 9.05 -23.31
N ALA A 197 -17.58 8.05 -24.15
CA ALA A 197 -17.58 6.65 -23.75
C ALA A 197 -16.22 6.23 -23.19
N ARG A 198 -15.11 6.51 -23.92
CA ARG A 198 -13.76 6.15 -23.46
C ARG A 198 -13.39 6.84 -22.14
N VAL A 199 -13.77 8.11 -21.96
CA VAL A 199 -13.51 8.85 -20.71
C VAL A 199 -14.33 8.24 -19.57
N THR A 200 -15.60 7.93 -19.80
CA THR A 200 -16.48 7.33 -18.80
C THR A 200 -15.99 5.94 -18.38
N ASP A 201 -15.58 5.12 -19.33
CA ASP A 201 -15.01 3.80 -19.09
C ASP A 201 -13.72 3.87 -18.29
N GLU A 202 -12.83 4.83 -18.60
CA GLU A 202 -11.59 5.03 -17.84
C GLU A 202 -11.88 5.46 -16.39
N VAL A 203 -12.84 6.35 -16.19
CA VAL A 203 -13.28 6.75 -14.84
C VAL A 203 -13.83 5.56 -14.06
N ALA A 204 -14.66 4.73 -14.70
CA ALA A 204 -15.21 3.52 -14.09
C ALA A 204 -14.10 2.50 -13.75
N HIS A 205 -13.14 2.32 -14.65
CA HIS A 205 -11.99 1.44 -14.47
C HIS A 205 -11.14 1.87 -13.27
N VAL A 206 -10.79 3.16 -13.16
CA VAL A 206 -10.04 3.71 -12.02
C VAL A 206 -10.82 3.54 -10.72
N ALA A 207 -12.12 3.81 -10.71
CA ALA A 207 -12.97 3.64 -9.52
C ALA A 207 -13.01 2.18 -9.06
N GLN A 208 -13.14 1.23 -10.00
CA GLN A 208 -13.17 -0.20 -9.71
C GLN A 208 -11.82 -0.72 -9.21
N ALA A 209 -10.72 -0.24 -9.79
CA ALA A 209 -9.36 -0.55 -9.34
C ALA A 209 -9.13 -0.07 -7.90
N LEU A 210 -9.58 1.15 -7.56
CA LEU A 210 -9.51 1.68 -6.21
C LEU A 210 -10.35 0.86 -5.22
N SER A 211 -11.58 0.51 -5.58
CA SER A 211 -12.47 -0.32 -4.75
C SER A 211 -11.86 -1.70 -4.46
N THR A 212 -11.27 -2.34 -5.48
CA THR A 212 -10.59 -3.63 -5.36
C THR A 212 -9.37 -3.54 -4.45
N ARG A 213 -8.58 -2.46 -4.57
CA ARG A 213 -7.43 -2.20 -3.68
C ARG A 213 -7.89 -2.01 -2.24
N VAL A 214 -8.93 -1.22 -1.99
CA VAL A 214 -9.48 -0.98 -0.64
C VAL A 214 -9.95 -2.29 -0.01
N LYS A 215 -10.69 -3.14 -0.75
CA LYS A 215 -11.12 -4.46 -0.27
C LYS A 215 -9.95 -5.38 0.03
N GLY A 216 -9.00 -5.51 -0.91
CA GLY A 216 -7.82 -6.35 -0.72
C GLY A 216 -6.89 -5.86 0.39
N LEU A 217 -6.93 -4.58 0.74
CA LEU A 217 -6.26 -4.06 1.93
C LEU A 217 -7.04 -4.42 3.20
N ALA A 218 -8.35 -4.17 3.22
CA ALA A 218 -9.20 -4.49 4.36
C ALA A 218 -9.08 -5.96 4.76
N GLU A 219 -9.05 -6.87 3.79
CA GLU A 219 -8.88 -8.32 4.02
C GLU A 219 -7.47 -8.68 4.52
N ARG A 220 -6.41 -8.14 3.92
CA ARG A 220 -5.02 -8.38 4.36
C ARG A 220 -4.74 -7.86 5.76
N TYR A 221 -5.39 -6.77 6.16
CA TYR A 221 -5.16 -6.12 7.45
C TYR A 221 -6.20 -6.48 8.53
N ALA A 222 -7.23 -7.28 8.20
CA ALA A 222 -8.21 -7.77 9.15
C ALA A 222 -7.62 -8.70 10.23
N MET A 223 -6.52 -9.40 9.95
CA MET A 223 -5.82 -10.27 10.91
C MET A 223 -4.61 -9.62 11.65
N PRO A 224 -3.69 -8.89 10.99
CA PRO A 224 -2.48 -8.37 11.63
C PRO A 224 -2.72 -7.25 12.66
N LEU A 225 -3.73 -6.39 12.45
CA LEU A 225 -3.95 -5.24 13.33
C LEU A 225 -4.46 -5.65 14.71
N PRO A 226 -5.46 -6.56 14.84
CA PRO A 226 -5.86 -7.09 16.14
C PRO A 226 -4.76 -7.88 16.86
N GLU A 227 -3.87 -8.57 16.12
CA GLU A 227 -2.72 -9.27 16.70
C GLU A 227 -1.69 -8.30 17.26
N LEU A 228 -1.35 -7.24 16.53
CA LEU A 228 -0.46 -6.18 17.00
C LEU A 228 -1.06 -5.42 18.20
N GLU A 229 -2.37 -5.15 18.20
CA GLU A 229 -3.07 -4.54 19.34
C GLU A 229 -3.04 -5.44 20.57
N LYS A 230 -3.24 -6.76 20.40
CA LYS A 230 -3.11 -7.75 21.47
C LYS A 230 -1.69 -7.84 22.01
N GLU A 231 -0.68 -7.79 21.13
CA GLU A 231 0.72 -7.85 21.54
C GLU A 231 1.13 -6.60 22.33
N VAL A 232 0.72 -5.41 21.86
CA VAL A 232 0.92 -4.14 22.57
C VAL A 232 0.20 -4.15 23.93
N GLN A 233 -1.03 -4.66 24.00
CA GLN A 233 -1.74 -4.81 25.28
C GLN A 233 -1.04 -5.78 26.22
N ALA A 234 -0.59 -6.94 25.74
CA ALA A 234 0.10 -7.95 26.54
C ALA A 234 1.43 -7.42 27.11
N LEU A 235 2.20 -6.69 26.29
CA LEU A 235 3.46 -6.09 26.71
C LEU A 235 3.24 -4.91 27.67
N SER A 236 2.24 -4.06 27.39
CA SER A 236 1.86 -2.96 28.31
C SER A 236 1.41 -3.51 29.67
N ALA A 237 0.69 -4.62 29.70
CA ALA A 237 0.29 -5.29 30.93
C ALA A 237 1.48 -5.88 31.70
N ARG A 238 2.51 -6.37 31.00
CA ARG A 238 3.77 -6.85 31.63
C ARG A 238 4.54 -5.70 32.27
N VAL A 239 4.69 -4.57 31.57
CA VAL A 239 5.31 -3.37 32.15
C VAL A 239 4.52 -2.88 33.35
N ALA A 240 3.18 -2.82 33.25
CA ALA A 240 2.32 -2.47 34.37
C ALA A 240 2.50 -3.41 35.57
N LYS A 241 2.73 -4.72 35.34
CA LYS A 241 3.02 -5.70 36.39
C LYS A 241 4.38 -5.47 37.06
N HIS A 242 5.43 -5.22 36.28
CA HIS A 242 6.76 -4.89 36.80
C HIS A 242 6.73 -3.59 37.62
N LEU A 243 6.03 -2.58 37.11
CA LEU A 243 5.79 -1.31 37.79
C LEU A 243 4.97 -1.48 39.08
N ALA A 244 3.94 -2.32 39.08
CA ALA A 244 3.15 -2.61 40.28
C ALA A 244 3.96 -3.34 41.36
N ALA A 245 4.88 -4.24 40.97
CA ALA A 245 5.76 -4.95 41.90
C ALA A 245 6.73 -4.03 42.66
N ILE A 246 7.00 -2.83 42.11
CA ILE A 246 7.82 -1.79 42.75
C ILE A 246 7.00 -0.57 43.22
N GLY A 247 5.66 -0.65 43.19
CA GLY A 247 4.75 0.39 43.69
C GLY A 247 4.54 1.62 42.77
N ALA A 248 4.85 1.52 41.48
CA ALA A 248 4.95 2.63 40.53
C ALA A 248 3.84 2.67 39.45
N THR A 249 2.59 2.98 39.78
CA THR A 249 1.45 2.87 38.83
C THR A 249 1.22 4.05 37.86
N THR A 250 2.01 5.12 37.93
CA THR A 250 1.94 6.32 37.05
C THR A 250 3.33 6.89 36.78
N GLY A 251 3.50 7.80 35.80
CA GLY A 251 4.81 8.43 35.50
C GLY A 251 5.44 9.13 36.70
N GLN A 252 4.61 9.75 37.56
CA GLN A 252 5.04 10.35 38.82
C GLN A 252 5.42 9.28 39.86
N ALA A 253 4.71 8.14 39.90
CA ALA A 253 5.03 7.02 40.77
C ALA A 253 6.31 6.25 40.34
N ARG A 254 6.63 6.17 39.05
CA ARG A 254 7.92 5.65 38.55
C ARG A 254 9.08 6.49 39.07
N GLN A 255 9.00 7.82 38.95
CA GLN A 255 10.03 8.70 39.44
C GLN A 255 10.21 8.56 40.97
N GLN A 256 9.11 8.41 41.72
CA GLN A 256 9.16 8.16 43.16
C GLN A 256 9.72 6.78 43.53
N ALA A 257 9.44 5.73 42.75
CA ALA A 257 10.00 4.40 42.98
C ALA A 257 11.50 4.32 42.69
N VAL A 258 11.96 4.96 41.60
CA VAL A 258 13.41 5.09 41.31
C VAL A 258 14.11 5.84 42.44
N ILE A 259 13.56 6.99 42.87
CA ILE A 259 14.07 7.73 44.01
C ILE A 259 14.04 6.88 45.30
N GLY A 260 12.98 6.09 45.50
CA GLY A 260 12.82 5.19 46.62
C GLY A 260 13.91 4.13 46.70
N LEU A 261 14.23 3.48 45.57
CA LEU A 261 15.32 2.51 45.46
C LEU A 261 16.69 3.16 45.69
N LEU A 262 16.92 4.34 45.10
CA LEU A 262 18.19 5.07 45.20
C LEU A 262 18.42 5.76 46.55
N SER A 263 17.40 5.83 47.41
CA SER A 263 17.48 6.40 48.77
C SER A 263 17.28 5.36 49.88
N GLY A 264 17.17 4.07 49.54
CA GLY A 264 16.94 2.99 50.50
C GLY A 264 15.55 2.98 51.14
N LYS A 265 14.66 3.92 50.78
CA LYS A 265 13.25 3.96 51.23
C LYS A 265 12.43 2.79 50.71
N VAL A 266 12.81 2.28 49.54
CA VAL A 266 12.31 1.04 48.95
C VAL A 266 13.50 0.10 48.84
N ARG A 267 13.36 -1.12 49.35
CA ARG A 267 14.42 -2.14 49.33
C ARG A 267 14.02 -3.27 48.39
N LEU A 268 14.97 -3.79 47.62
CA LEU A 268 14.74 -4.96 46.79
C LEU A 268 14.55 -6.21 47.68
N PRO A 269 13.69 -7.17 47.31
CA PRO A 269 13.53 -8.41 48.05
C PRO A 269 14.88 -9.14 48.23
N GLY A 270 15.14 -9.64 49.43
CA GLY A 270 16.40 -10.32 49.77
C GLY A 270 17.50 -9.40 50.32
N PHE A 271 17.31 -8.07 50.28
CA PHE A 271 18.24 -7.11 50.86
C PHE A 271 17.65 -6.42 52.09
N SER A 272 18.36 -6.51 53.22
CA SER A 272 17.94 -5.92 54.49
C SER A 272 19.08 -5.27 55.27
N ALA A 273 20.32 -5.41 54.81
CA ALA A 273 21.48 -4.79 55.44
C ALA A 273 21.30 -3.26 55.52
N PRO A 274 21.73 -2.60 56.61
CA PRO A 274 21.68 -1.15 56.72
C PRO A 274 22.64 -0.53 55.70
N TRP A 275 22.20 0.56 55.07
CA TRP A 275 23.08 1.35 54.21
C TRP A 275 24.11 2.10 55.07
N ARG A 276 25.30 2.32 54.52
CA ARG A 276 26.41 2.96 55.22
C ARG A 276 26.62 4.37 54.67
N LYS A 277 26.92 5.31 55.57
CA LYS A 277 27.26 6.68 55.17
C LYS A 277 28.66 6.72 54.59
N VAL A 278 28.79 7.25 53.39
CA VAL A 278 30.03 7.34 52.62
C VAL A 278 30.26 8.77 52.20
N LYS A 279 31.48 9.28 52.43
CA LYS A 279 31.93 10.57 51.91
C LYS A 279 32.66 10.34 50.59
N LEU A 280 32.15 10.92 49.51
CA LEU A 280 32.66 10.64 48.16
C LEU A 280 34.13 11.03 47.99
N GLY A 281 34.59 12.09 48.65
CA GLY A 281 35.97 12.56 48.60
C GLY A 281 37.01 11.54 49.05
N ASP A 282 36.61 10.57 49.87
CA ASP A 282 37.51 9.53 50.37
C ASP A 282 37.67 8.36 49.36
N HIS A 283 36.83 8.34 48.31
CA HIS A 283 36.70 7.24 47.35
C HIS A 283 36.71 7.69 45.89
N VAL A 284 37.26 8.89 45.61
CA VAL A 284 37.27 9.47 44.27
C VAL A 284 38.62 10.07 43.91
N THR A 285 39.09 9.76 42.71
CA THR A 285 40.21 10.43 42.06
C THR A 285 39.71 11.26 40.88
N PHE A 286 39.99 12.56 40.87
CA PHE A 286 39.59 13.43 39.75
C PHE A 286 40.61 13.37 38.61
N ILE A 287 40.08 13.20 37.41
CA ILE A 287 40.85 13.06 36.17
C ILE A 287 41.02 14.44 35.52
N ARG A 288 42.20 14.68 34.92
CA ARG A 288 42.50 15.93 34.21
C ARG A 288 41.66 16.04 32.92
N ASN A 289 40.85 17.09 32.82
CA ASN A 289 40.07 17.42 31.63
C ASN A 289 40.78 18.48 30.75
N GLY A 290 40.37 18.54 29.49
CA GLY A 290 40.79 19.53 28.51
C GLY A 290 40.04 20.85 28.63
N VAL A 291 40.57 21.89 27.97
CA VAL A 291 40.00 23.24 27.95
C VAL A 291 39.64 23.70 26.53
N HIS A 292 39.63 22.76 25.58
CA HIS A 292 39.40 23.05 24.17
C HIS A 292 37.92 23.35 23.92
N SER A 293 37.67 24.51 23.32
CA SER A 293 36.34 24.92 22.88
C SER A 293 35.88 24.12 21.68
N ARG A 294 34.57 24.10 21.42
CA ARG A 294 33.98 23.32 20.32
C ARG A 294 34.54 23.69 18.94
N ALA A 295 34.98 24.93 18.74
CA ALA A 295 35.63 25.38 17.50
C ALA A 295 37.03 24.78 17.28
N GLN A 296 37.67 24.27 18.32
CA GLN A 296 39.00 23.64 18.28
C GLN A 296 38.92 22.12 18.19
N LEU A 297 37.71 21.56 18.17
CA LEU A 297 37.48 20.13 18.03
C LEU A 297 37.36 19.75 16.56
N THR A 298 37.77 18.53 16.24
CA THR A 298 37.78 17.99 14.88
C THR A 298 36.79 16.84 14.76
N VAL A 299 36.65 16.28 13.56
CA VAL A 299 35.73 15.15 13.28
C VAL A 299 36.46 13.84 13.00
N ASN A 300 37.69 13.89 12.52
CA ASN A 300 38.41 12.72 11.98
C ASN A 300 39.69 12.35 12.75
N ASP A 301 40.03 13.05 13.83
CA ASP A 301 41.19 12.68 14.65
C ASP A 301 40.93 11.41 15.47
N ALA A 302 42.03 10.74 15.86
CA ALA A 302 41.98 9.45 16.54
C ALA A 302 41.32 9.54 17.93
N VAL A 303 41.56 10.61 18.68
CA VAL A 303 41.13 10.70 20.08
C VAL A 303 39.75 11.34 20.19
N ARG A 304 38.85 10.65 20.87
CA ARG A 304 37.52 11.14 21.23
C ARG A 304 37.59 12.19 22.32
N ASN A 305 36.77 13.24 22.23
CA ASN A 305 36.65 14.28 23.24
C ASN A 305 35.20 14.39 23.72
N LEU A 306 34.95 14.01 24.97
CA LEU A 306 33.63 14.17 25.58
C LEU A 306 33.39 15.63 25.98
N HIS A 307 32.48 16.31 25.29
CA HIS A 307 32.15 17.70 25.56
C HIS A 307 30.91 17.80 26.45
N TYR A 308 30.81 18.83 27.30
CA TYR A 308 29.68 19.02 28.23
C TYR A 308 28.31 19.00 27.54
N GLY A 309 28.23 19.57 26.34
CA GLY A 309 27.02 19.55 25.51
C GLY A 309 26.53 18.14 25.16
N ASP A 310 27.45 17.18 24.97
CA ASP A 310 27.11 15.79 24.68
C ASP A 310 26.47 15.11 25.90
N ILE A 311 26.87 15.53 27.12
CA ILE A 311 26.26 15.11 28.38
C ILE A 311 24.87 15.72 28.55
N HIS A 312 24.69 17.00 28.20
CA HIS A 312 23.38 17.67 28.32
C HIS A 312 22.30 17.05 27.42
N VAL A 313 22.65 16.61 26.22
CA VAL A 313 21.69 16.01 25.28
C VAL A 313 21.50 14.51 25.49
N ALA A 314 22.34 13.86 26.30
CA ALA A 314 22.21 12.43 26.56
C ALA A 314 20.91 12.10 27.31
N SER A 315 20.22 11.08 26.80
CA SER A 315 19.01 10.46 27.38
C SER A 315 19.32 9.26 28.29
N SER A 316 20.52 8.69 28.15
CA SER A 316 21.03 7.59 28.99
C SER A 316 21.97 8.13 30.07
N ILE A 317 22.13 7.38 31.16
CA ILE A 317 23.16 7.62 32.19
C ILE A 317 24.52 7.03 31.84
N ARG A 318 24.58 6.16 30.82
CA ARG A 318 25.80 5.49 30.35
C ARG A 318 26.08 5.88 28.90
N LEU A 319 27.35 6.08 28.59
CA LEU A 319 27.84 6.39 27.27
C LEU A 319 28.72 5.24 26.76
N ASP A 320 28.16 4.43 25.86
CA ASP A 320 28.91 3.39 25.16
C ASP A 320 29.75 4.00 24.04
N LEU A 321 31.05 4.04 24.24
CA LEU A 321 31.99 4.66 23.31
C LEU A 321 32.08 3.95 21.96
N ARG A 322 31.67 2.69 21.86
CA ARG A 322 31.63 1.95 20.58
C ARG A 322 30.59 2.54 19.63
N ASN A 323 29.48 3.05 20.19
CA ASN A 323 28.32 3.53 19.44
C ASN A 323 28.19 5.05 19.45
N ALA A 324 28.90 5.75 20.35
CA ALA A 324 28.80 7.20 20.47
C ALA A 324 29.38 7.94 19.26
N SER A 325 28.65 8.93 18.74
CA SER A 325 29.24 9.95 17.85
C SER A 325 29.67 11.14 18.68
N MET A 326 30.94 11.54 18.58
CA MET A 326 31.48 12.65 19.38
C MET A 326 32.63 13.36 18.67
N PRO A 327 32.84 14.64 18.98
CA PRO A 327 33.97 15.39 18.46
C PRO A 327 35.30 14.75 18.87
N ARG A 328 36.33 15.05 18.08
CA ARG A 328 37.67 14.52 18.22
C ARG A 328 38.66 15.62 18.61
N LEU A 329 39.80 15.21 19.14
CA LEU A 329 40.91 16.07 19.49
C LEU A 329 42.19 15.51 18.86
N PRO A 330 43.04 16.35 18.24
CA PRO A 330 44.32 15.91 17.71
C PRO A 330 45.19 15.24 18.79
N SER A 331 45.85 14.14 18.42
CA SER A 331 46.64 13.29 19.32
C SER A 331 47.70 14.08 20.10
N ALA A 332 48.30 15.11 19.49
CA ALA A 332 49.29 15.97 20.14
C ALA A 332 48.72 16.73 21.35
N GLU A 333 47.50 17.25 21.24
CA GLU A 333 46.83 17.94 22.36
C GLU A 333 46.27 16.94 23.38
N ALA A 334 45.70 15.84 22.89
CA ALA A 334 45.17 14.78 23.74
C ALA A 334 46.23 14.09 24.61
N SER A 335 47.49 14.04 24.16
CA SER A 335 48.61 13.43 24.91
C SER A 335 48.87 14.09 26.28
N ARG A 336 48.39 15.33 26.47
CA ARG A 336 48.55 16.10 27.71
C ARG A 336 47.42 15.87 28.71
N LEU A 337 46.38 15.13 28.30
CA LEU A 337 45.18 14.84 29.07
C LEU A 337 45.18 13.39 29.52
N ALA A 338 44.44 13.12 30.60
CA ALA A 338 44.27 11.76 31.08
C ALA A 338 43.14 11.08 30.29
N LYS A 339 43.37 9.83 29.89
CA LYS A 339 42.39 9.02 29.15
C LYS A 339 41.30 8.52 30.11
N LEU A 340 40.05 8.59 29.65
CA LEU A 340 38.92 7.99 30.35
C LEU A 340 38.92 6.48 30.16
N GLN A 341 38.33 5.78 31.13
CA GLN A 341 38.24 4.33 31.23
C GLN A 341 36.83 3.92 31.61
N ASP A 342 36.51 2.64 31.45
CA ASP A 342 35.22 2.09 31.87
C ASP A 342 34.99 2.25 33.38
N GLY A 343 33.82 2.80 33.71
CA GLY A 343 33.42 3.14 35.08
C GLY A 343 33.85 4.54 35.55
N ASP A 344 34.51 5.34 34.70
CA ASP A 344 34.70 6.77 34.95
C ASP A 344 33.37 7.50 34.81
N LEU A 345 33.06 8.39 35.77
CA LEU A 345 31.87 9.22 35.77
C LEU A 345 32.24 10.66 35.43
N VAL A 346 31.61 11.22 34.40
CA VAL A 346 31.92 12.57 33.91
C VAL A 346 30.72 13.48 34.13
N PHE A 347 30.91 14.52 34.95
CA PHE A 347 29.91 15.53 35.27
C PHE A 347 30.05 16.76 34.39
N VAL A 348 28.95 17.47 34.16
CA VAL A 348 29.00 18.87 33.69
C VAL A 348 29.39 19.79 34.84
N ASP A 349 30.29 20.76 34.60
CA ASP A 349 30.72 21.72 35.62
C ASP A 349 29.81 22.94 35.77
N ALA A 350 28.97 23.20 34.77
CA ALA A 350 28.04 24.31 34.74
C ALA A 350 26.77 23.95 33.97
N SER A 351 25.65 24.55 34.38
CA SER A 351 24.34 24.39 33.75
C SER A 351 23.59 25.73 33.72
N GLU A 352 22.73 25.91 32.71
CA GLU A 352 21.85 27.08 32.57
C GLU A 352 20.63 26.99 33.50
N ASP A 353 20.29 25.78 33.96
CA ASP A 353 19.20 25.53 34.90
C ASP A 353 19.64 24.68 36.11
N LEU A 354 18.78 24.65 37.14
CA LEU A 354 18.98 23.84 38.35
C LEU A 354 18.84 22.33 38.10
N ALA A 355 18.19 21.92 37.01
CA ALA A 355 17.94 20.51 36.71
C ALA A 355 19.21 19.83 36.18
N GLY A 356 20.03 20.53 35.41
CA GLY A 356 21.30 20.06 34.86
C GLY A 356 22.47 20.08 35.85
N VAL A 357 22.31 20.64 37.04
CA VAL A 357 23.34 20.59 38.09
C VAL A 357 23.59 19.14 38.51
N GLY A 358 24.81 18.67 38.33
CA GLY A 358 25.20 17.30 38.66
C GLY A 358 24.86 16.27 37.57
N LYS A 359 24.38 16.70 36.40
CA LYS A 359 24.18 15.80 35.25
C LYS A 359 25.50 15.13 34.88
N SER A 360 25.46 13.82 34.68
CA SER A 360 26.66 13.01 34.45
C SER A 360 26.42 11.82 33.54
N LEU A 361 27.52 11.31 32.97
CA LEU A 361 27.57 10.09 32.17
C LEU A 361 28.68 9.17 32.67
N GLU A 362 28.33 7.90 32.83
CA GLU A 362 29.29 6.83 33.09
C GLU A 362 29.82 6.26 31.77
N ILE A 363 31.14 6.12 31.67
CA ILE A 363 31.81 5.62 30.47
C ILE A 363 31.77 4.09 30.41
N THR A 364 31.43 3.54 29.25
CA THR A 364 31.54 2.10 28.93
C THR A 364 32.12 1.88 27.54
N GLY A 365 32.70 0.69 27.31
CA GLY A 365 33.21 0.31 26.00
C GLY A 365 34.46 1.08 25.57
N ALA A 366 35.29 1.51 26.52
CA ALA A 366 36.54 2.23 26.27
C ALA A 366 37.69 1.32 25.78
N GLU A 367 37.47 0.01 25.68
CA GLU A 367 38.46 -0.94 25.14
C GLU A 367 38.89 -0.51 23.73
N GLU A 368 40.19 -0.32 23.54
CA GLU A 368 40.82 0.17 22.30
C GLU A 368 40.35 1.56 21.81
N ILE A 369 39.54 2.28 22.60
CA ILE A 369 39.03 3.60 22.24
C ILE A 369 39.67 4.67 23.12
N GLU A 370 40.53 5.49 22.52
CA GLU A 370 41.09 6.64 23.23
C GLU A 370 40.05 7.77 23.34
N VAL A 371 39.72 8.12 24.59
CA VAL A 371 38.79 9.22 24.90
C VAL A 371 39.32 10.10 26.04
N VAL A 372 39.05 11.39 25.99
CA VAL A 372 39.39 12.37 27.03
C VAL A 372 38.17 13.20 27.43
N ALA A 373 38.16 13.68 28.67
CA ALA A 373 37.17 14.65 29.15
C ALA A 373 37.50 16.05 28.62
N GLY A 374 36.55 16.73 28.00
CA GLY A 374 36.72 18.03 27.34
C GLY A 374 36.40 19.23 28.24
N GLN A 375 36.24 20.40 27.63
CA GLN A 375 35.89 21.63 28.34
C GLN A 375 34.53 21.50 29.06
N HIS A 376 34.40 22.16 30.21
CA HIS A 376 33.21 22.19 31.05
C HIS A 376 32.78 20.83 31.62
N THR A 377 33.75 19.93 31.81
CA THR A 377 33.52 18.61 32.40
C THR A 377 34.39 18.37 33.63
N ILE A 378 33.89 17.53 34.54
CA ILE A 378 34.63 17.04 35.70
C ILE A 378 34.59 15.52 35.62
N ALA A 379 35.73 14.91 35.26
CA ALA A 379 35.86 13.47 35.25
C ALA A 379 36.32 12.93 36.60
N ALA A 380 35.65 11.88 37.08
CA ALA A 380 35.83 11.28 38.39
C ALA A 380 35.95 9.76 38.25
N ARG A 381 36.99 9.19 38.85
CA ARG A 381 37.21 7.74 38.97
C ARG A 381 36.94 7.33 40.40
N PHE A 382 35.88 6.56 40.61
CA PHE A 382 35.46 6.07 41.92
C PHE A 382 36.02 4.68 42.22
N ASP A 383 36.30 4.42 43.50
CA ASP A 383 36.65 3.09 43.99
C ASP A 383 35.52 2.10 43.72
N LYS A 384 35.78 1.09 42.88
CA LYS A 384 34.77 0.13 42.40
C LYS A 384 34.23 -0.78 43.51
N ASP A 385 35.00 -0.96 44.58
CA ASP A 385 34.60 -1.73 45.77
C ASP A 385 33.59 -0.97 46.66
N VAL A 386 33.46 0.35 46.47
CA VAL A 386 32.57 1.22 47.25
C VAL A 386 31.36 1.64 46.42
N ILE A 387 31.59 2.04 45.17
CA ILE A 387 30.53 2.39 44.23
C ILE A 387 30.75 1.58 42.97
N VAL A 388 29.86 0.63 42.71
CA VAL A 388 30.02 -0.32 41.59
C VAL A 388 29.75 0.36 40.25
N ASP A 389 30.43 -0.12 39.21
CA ASP A 389 30.14 0.30 37.83
C ASP A 389 28.67 0.00 37.50
N GLY A 390 28.04 0.91 36.76
CA GLY A 390 26.64 0.88 36.40
C GLY A 390 25.70 1.53 37.42
N PHE A 391 26.06 1.56 38.71
CA PHE A 391 25.33 2.29 39.75
C PHE A 391 25.75 3.76 39.80
N LYS A 392 27.02 4.07 39.50
CA LYS A 392 27.60 5.43 39.52
C LYS A 392 26.80 6.43 38.69
N GLY A 393 26.32 6.02 37.50
CA GLY A 393 25.48 6.88 36.65
C GLY A 393 24.19 7.37 37.33
N TYR A 394 23.70 6.66 38.35
CA TYR A 394 22.50 7.04 39.11
C TYR A 394 22.77 8.01 40.28
N LEU A 395 24.03 8.34 40.61
CA LEU A 395 24.35 9.31 41.67
C LEU A 395 23.60 10.63 41.50
N GLN A 396 23.47 11.11 40.25
CA GLN A 396 22.76 12.34 39.90
C GLN A 396 21.26 12.34 40.30
N TYR A 397 20.67 11.17 40.55
CA TYR A 397 19.28 11.00 40.96
C TYR A 397 19.11 10.67 42.45
N ILE A 398 20.21 10.48 43.19
CA ILE A 398 20.15 10.31 44.63
C ILE A 398 19.74 11.67 45.26
N PRO A 399 18.67 11.73 46.07
CA PRO A 399 18.17 12.99 46.63
C PRO A 399 19.20 13.77 47.43
N ASP A 400 19.98 13.09 48.27
CA ASP A 400 20.98 13.72 49.12
C ASP A 400 22.13 14.31 48.30
N PHE A 401 22.58 13.59 47.27
CA PHE A 401 23.61 14.06 46.34
C PHE A 401 23.13 15.26 45.51
N SER A 402 22.00 15.11 44.83
CA SER A 402 21.44 16.16 43.96
C SER A 402 21.08 17.43 44.74
N SER A 403 20.50 17.30 45.94
CA SER A 403 20.18 18.44 46.81
C SER A 403 21.44 19.11 47.36
N HIS A 404 22.48 18.33 47.71
CA HIS A 404 23.77 18.85 48.13
C HIS A 404 24.41 19.71 47.03
N LEU A 405 24.50 19.20 45.81
CA LEU A 405 25.08 19.94 44.69
C LEU A 405 24.28 21.19 44.32
N ARG A 406 22.94 21.10 44.26
CA ARG A 406 22.07 22.26 43.97
C ARG A 406 22.24 23.37 45.00
N ARG A 407 22.33 23.03 46.29
CA ARG A 407 22.55 24.01 47.36
C ARG A 407 23.88 24.74 47.21
N LEU A 408 24.94 24.04 46.82
CA LEU A 408 26.26 24.64 46.61
C LEU A 408 26.37 25.43 45.28
N ALA A 409 25.55 25.09 44.28
CA ALA A 409 25.51 25.77 42.99
C ALA A 409 24.69 27.08 42.98
N ALA A 410 23.82 27.31 43.96
CA ALA A 410 22.91 28.46 44.00
C ALA A 410 23.58 29.84 44.27
N GLY A 411 24.88 29.86 44.56
CA GLY A 411 25.65 31.09 44.88
C GLY A 411 26.39 31.73 43.71
N THR A 412 26.26 31.21 42.48
CA THR A 412 27.05 31.63 41.31
C THR A 412 26.14 32.18 40.19
N LYS A 413 26.67 33.08 39.33
CA LYS A 413 25.91 33.68 38.20
C LYS A 413 25.42 32.65 37.16
N VAL A 414 26.07 31.49 37.09
CA VAL A 414 25.70 30.28 36.35
C VAL A 414 25.68 29.14 37.37
N TYR A 415 24.73 28.21 37.33
CA TYR A 415 24.68 27.11 38.30
C TYR A 415 25.86 26.16 38.08
N ALA A 416 26.91 26.32 38.89
CA ALA A 416 28.17 25.64 38.70
C ALA A 416 28.46 24.66 39.85
N THR A 417 28.99 23.50 39.50
CA THR A 417 29.58 22.54 40.44
C THR A 417 31.09 22.48 40.25
N ASN A 418 31.80 21.89 41.20
CA ASN A 418 33.24 21.71 41.13
C ASN A 418 33.67 20.43 41.87
N ARG A 419 34.94 20.07 41.72
CA ARG A 419 35.54 18.89 42.37
C ARG A 419 35.34 18.88 43.89
N LYS A 420 35.41 20.04 44.56
CA LYS A 420 35.21 20.15 46.01
C LYS A 420 33.76 19.87 46.39
N HIS A 421 32.79 20.37 45.63
CA HIS A 421 31.37 20.11 45.87
C HIS A 421 31.04 18.62 45.74
N ILE A 422 31.58 17.94 44.72
CA ILE A 422 31.40 16.50 44.53
C ILE A 422 32.08 15.72 45.68
N ALA A 423 33.32 16.06 46.01
CA ALA A 423 34.07 15.39 47.08
C ALA A 423 33.47 15.58 48.48
N SER A 424 32.78 16.70 48.74
CA SER A 424 32.14 16.98 50.02
C SER A 424 30.79 16.30 50.21
N ALA A 425 30.25 15.64 49.18
CA ALA A 425 28.97 14.96 49.30
C ALA A 425 29.09 13.73 50.22
N GLU A 426 28.17 13.65 51.18
CA GLU A 426 27.98 12.49 52.04
C GLU A 426 26.65 11.85 51.67
N ILE A 427 26.67 10.57 51.31
CA ILE A 427 25.49 9.82 50.88
C ILE A 427 25.43 8.48 51.60
N GLU A 428 24.23 7.94 51.74
CA GLU A 428 24.05 6.55 52.18
C GLU A 428 24.11 5.62 50.97
N LEU A 429 24.88 4.55 51.08
CA LEU A 429 25.04 3.55 50.03
C LEU A 429 24.76 2.13 50.57
N PRO A 430 24.12 1.27 49.76
CA PRO A 430 24.03 -0.15 50.06
C PRO A 430 25.38 -0.87 49.89
N GLU A 431 25.42 -2.13 50.33
CA GLU A 431 26.51 -3.04 49.95
C GLU A 431 26.58 -3.24 48.42
N PRO A 432 27.76 -3.55 47.85
CA PRO A 432 27.95 -3.68 46.40
C PRO A 432 26.93 -4.57 45.69
N ASP A 433 26.56 -5.72 46.27
CA ASP A 433 25.60 -6.65 45.67
C ASP A 433 24.21 -6.02 45.46
N GLU A 434 23.76 -5.20 46.41
CA GLU A 434 22.49 -4.49 46.29
C GLU A 434 22.60 -3.32 45.31
N GLN A 435 23.75 -2.65 45.23
CA GLN A 435 23.99 -1.63 44.18
C GLN A 435 23.88 -2.24 42.78
N ILE A 436 24.48 -3.42 42.56
CA ILE A 436 24.40 -4.17 41.30
C ILE A 436 22.93 -4.52 40.99
N ALA A 437 22.20 -5.04 41.98
CA ALA A 437 20.80 -5.41 41.79
C ALA A 437 19.92 -4.20 41.46
N ILE A 438 20.10 -3.07 42.15
CA ILE A 438 19.39 -1.82 41.87
C ILE A 438 19.72 -1.33 40.46
N ALA A 439 21.01 -1.27 40.10
CA ALA A 439 21.44 -0.81 38.79
C ALA A 439 20.88 -1.69 37.67
N SER A 440 20.85 -3.03 37.84
CA SER A 440 20.27 -3.98 36.90
C SER A 440 18.78 -3.72 36.68
N VAL A 441 17.99 -3.65 37.76
CA VAL A 441 16.55 -3.43 37.68
C VAL A 441 16.24 -2.11 36.97
N LEU A 442 16.95 -1.03 37.31
CA LEU A 442 16.75 0.26 36.68
C LEU A 442 17.14 0.26 35.20
N SER A 443 18.26 -0.36 34.84
CA SER A 443 18.68 -0.43 33.44
C SER A 443 17.77 -1.34 32.60
N ASP A 444 17.27 -2.44 33.17
CA ASP A 444 16.35 -3.35 32.47
C ASP A 444 15.01 -2.65 32.18
N MET A 445 14.51 -1.88 33.16
CA MET A 445 13.31 -1.06 32.96
C MET A 445 13.49 -0.01 31.87
N ASP A 446 14.63 0.69 31.85
CA ASP A 446 14.92 1.70 30.82
C ASP A 446 15.06 1.07 29.43
N ALA A 447 15.69 -0.11 29.33
CA ALA A 447 15.81 -0.86 28.09
C ALA A 447 14.45 -1.36 27.58
N GLU A 448 13.58 -1.87 28.45
CA GLU A 448 12.23 -2.31 28.09
C GLU A 448 11.38 -1.14 27.58
N ILE A 449 11.49 0.04 28.21
CA ILE A 449 10.78 1.25 27.79
C ILE A 449 11.28 1.73 26.43
N ALA A 450 12.60 1.79 26.22
CA ALA A 450 13.16 2.17 24.93
C ALA A 450 12.72 1.21 23.82
N ALA A 451 12.67 -0.10 24.09
CA ALA A 451 12.17 -1.09 23.14
C ALA A 451 10.67 -0.89 22.81
N LEU A 452 9.86 -0.49 23.79
CA LEU A 452 8.43 -0.20 23.58
C LEU A 452 8.21 1.09 22.79
N GLU A 453 8.95 2.15 23.09
CA GLU A 453 8.90 3.40 22.35
C GLU A 453 9.31 3.19 20.88
N ALA A 454 10.38 2.44 20.63
CA ALA A 454 10.80 2.07 19.28
C ALA A 454 9.73 1.27 18.52
N ARG A 455 9.07 0.31 19.19
CA ARG A 455 7.96 -0.46 18.60
C ARG A 455 6.74 0.42 18.30
N LEU A 456 6.41 1.36 19.18
CA LEU A 456 5.31 2.30 18.99
C LEU A 456 5.56 3.23 17.80
N ASP A 457 6.76 3.79 17.71
CA ASP A 457 7.13 4.69 16.62
C ASP A 457 7.17 3.97 15.28
N LYS A 458 7.69 2.72 15.25
CA LYS A 458 7.61 1.86 14.06
C LYS A 458 6.17 1.63 13.62
N SER A 459 5.27 1.37 14.56
CA SER A 459 3.85 1.14 14.28
C SER A 459 3.17 2.41 13.71
N ARG A 460 3.54 3.58 14.23
CA ARG A 460 3.08 4.88 13.71
C ARG A 460 3.59 5.16 12.30
N MET A 461 4.87 4.90 12.04
CA MET A 461 5.47 5.06 10.71
C MET A 461 4.79 4.17 9.68
N LEU A 462 4.55 2.89 10.02
CA LEU A 462 3.85 1.96 9.15
C LEU A 462 2.44 2.48 8.80
N LYS A 463 1.68 2.92 9.81
CA LYS A 463 0.36 3.54 9.59
C LYS A 463 0.42 4.74 8.65
N GLN A 464 1.42 5.61 8.81
CA GLN A 464 1.57 6.82 7.99
C GLN A 464 1.98 6.50 6.55
N ALA A 465 2.92 5.58 6.34
CA ALA A 465 3.31 5.10 5.02
C ALA A 465 2.13 4.44 4.28
N MET A 466 1.33 3.65 5.01
CA MET A 466 0.11 3.04 4.48
C MET A 466 -0.93 4.07 4.04
N MET A 467 -1.13 5.14 4.82
CA MET A 467 -2.03 6.25 4.45
C MET A 467 -1.53 6.97 3.19
N GLN A 468 -0.23 7.19 3.05
CA GLN A 468 0.32 7.80 1.83
C GLN A 468 0.19 6.87 0.61
N ALA A 469 0.44 5.57 0.74
CA ALA A 469 0.26 4.60 -0.34
C ALA A 469 -1.19 4.49 -0.81
N LEU A 470 -2.16 4.67 0.10
CA LEU A 470 -3.59 4.75 -0.20
C LEU A 470 -3.95 6.03 -0.98
N LEU A 471 -3.37 7.17 -0.61
CA LEU A 471 -3.72 8.49 -1.15
C LEU A 471 -3.02 8.81 -2.49
N THR A 472 -1.90 8.17 -2.79
CA THR A 472 -1.03 8.54 -3.93
C THR A 472 -1.08 7.59 -5.14
N GLY A 473 -1.95 6.58 -5.12
CA GLY A 473 -2.23 5.79 -6.33
C GLY A 473 -1.12 4.83 -6.79
N GLY A 474 0.03 4.75 -6.13
CA GLY A 474 0.96 3.61 -6.27
C GLY A 474 1.98 3.66 -7.41
N ALA A 475 2.62 4.80 -7.70
CA ALA A 475 3.79 4.83 -8.59
C ALA A 475 5.14 4.69 -7.87
N GLY A 476 5.19 4.52 -6.54
CA GLY A 476 6.44 4.36 -5.78
C GLY A 476 6.44 3.29 -4.68
N ALA A 477 5.30 2.64 -4.42
CA ALA A 477 5.06 1.87 -3.19
C ALA A 477 5.65 0.45 -3.20
N GLU A 478 5.90 -0.18 -4.34
CA GLU A 478 6.55 -1.50 -4.38
C GLU A 478 8.01 -1.40 -3.89
N SER A 479 8.72 -0.33 -4.23
CA SER A 479 10.09 -0.11 -3.76
C SER A 479 10.19 0.20 -2.27
N GLU A 480 9.21 0.92 -1.69
CA GLU A 480 9.22 1.29 -0.28
C GLU A 480 8.68 0.16 0.63
N SER A 481 7.75 -0.66 0.12
CA SER A 481 7.27 -1.87 0.80
C SER A 481 8.38 -2.91 0.95
N GLU A 482 9.15 -3.16 -0.12
CA GLU A 482 10.31 -4.05 -0.07
C GLU A 482 11.43 -3.48 0.82
N ASN A 483 11.65 -2.16 0.81
CA ASN A 483 12.64 -1.53 1.69
C ASN A 483 12.22 -1.62 3.17
N ALA A 484 10.94 -1.43 3.48
CA ALA A 484 10.41 -1.57 4.84
C ALA A 484 10.44 -3.02 5.33
N GLN A 485 10.20 -4.00 4.45
CA GLN A 485 10.36 -5.43 4.76
C GLN A 485 11.84 -5.84 4.91
N MET A 486 12.75 -5.33 4.07
CA MET A 486 14.19 -5.56 4.22
C MET A 486 14.74 -4.94 5.51
N GLN A 487 14.30 -3.74 5.88
CA GLN A 487 14.62 -3.13 7.18
C GLN A 487 14.04 -3.93 8.35
N LEU A 488 12.93 -4.65 8.15
CA LEU A 488 12.34 -5.53 9.15
C LEU A 488 13.21 -6.77 9.43
N VAL A 489 13.80 -7.34 8.36
CA VAL A 489 14.71 -8.50 8.41
C VAL A 489 16.07 -8.10 8.95
N ALA A 490 16.60 -6.93 8.57
CA ALA A 490 17.89 -6.43 9.04
C ALA A 490 17.89 -5.98 10.51
N ALA A 491 16.74 -5.68 11.11
CA ALA A 491 16.61 -5.32 12.53
C ALA A 491 16.26 -6.51 13.46
N HIS A 492 16.08 -7.71 12.90
CA HIS A 492 15.89 -8.96 13.64
C HIS A 492 17.14 -9.87 13.64
N ALA A 493 18.16 -9.52 12.87
CA ALA A 493 19.52 -10.05 12.97
C ALA A 493 20.35 -9.12 13.87
#